data_AF-A0A7C4QVE2-F1
#
_entry.id   AF-A0A7C4QVE2-F1
#
_cell.length_a   1.000
_cell.length_b   1.000
_cell.length_c   1.000
_cell.angle_alpha   90.00
_cell.angle_beta   90.00
_cell.angle_gamma   90.00
#
_symmetry.space_group_name_H-M   'P 1'
#
loop_
_entity.id
_entity.type
_entity.pdbx_description
1 polymer ?
#
loop_
_entity_poly.entity_id
_entity_poly.type
_entity_poly.pdbx_seq_one_letter_code
_entity_poly.pdbx_strand_id
1 'polypeptide(L)' 'MAEGYCVKCKARKEIAEAVEETMKNGRKAIKGKCPTCGVVMFKILGGKGAVAPAADAPPKSAPPAGA' A
#
# COMPACT_ATOMS: atom_id res chain seq x y z
N MET A 1 -1.98 -7.35 6.64
CA MET A 1 -1.02 -7.21 5.53
C MET A 1 -1.78 -7.10 4.22
N ALA A 2 -1.48 -6.09 3.39
CA ALA A 2 -2.18 -5.90 2.12
C ALA A 2 -1.65 -6.87 1.05
N GLU A 3 -2.41 -7.92 0.72
CA GLU A 3 -2.01 -8.85 -0.34
C GLU A 3 -2.42 -8.37 -1.73
N GLY A 4 -1.49 -8.39 -2.69
CA GLY A 4 -1.70 -8.01 -4.08
C GLY A 4 -1.35 -9.14 -5.03
N TYR A 5 -1.91 -9.10 -6.24
CA TYR A 5 -1.54 -10.01 -7.30
C TYR A 5 -0.38 -9.45 -8.12
N CYS A 6 0.76 -10.13 -8.10
CA CYS A 6 1.91 -9.73 -8.89
C CYS A 6 1.80 -10.36 -10.28
N VAL A 7 1.60 -9.54 -11.31
CA VAL A 7 1.50 -10.01 -12.70
C VAL A 7 2.79 -10.66 -13.21
N LYS A 8 3.95 -10.26 -12.66
CA LYS A 8 5.25 -10.81 -13.03
C LYS A 8 5.47 -12.19 -12.40
N CYS A 9 5.10 -12.35 -11.11
CA CYS A 9 5.18 -13.63 -10.40
C CYS A 9 3.97 -14.54 -10.66
N LYS A 10 2.90 -14.01 -11.27
CA LYS A 10 1.60 -14.68 -11.45
C LYS A 10 1.07 -15.32 -10.16
N ALA A 11 1.31 -14.64 -9.04
CA ALA A 11 1.00 -15.14 -7.71
C ALA A 11 0.48 -14.01 -6.81
N ARG A 12 -0.35 -14.39 -5.84
CA ARG A 12 -0.74 -13.51 -4.74
C ARG A 12 0.41 -13.43 -3.74
N LYS A 13 0.81 -12.21 -3.39
CA LYS A 13 1.90 -11.93 -2.46
C LYS A 13 1.57 -10.71 -1.63
N GLU A 14 2.25 -10.57 -0.51
CA GLU A 14 2.19 -9.34 0.27
C GLU A 14 2.74 -8.16 -0.52
N ILE A 15 2.11 -7.00 -0.40
CA ILE A 15 2.57 -5.75 -1.00
C ILE A 15 3.56 -5.10 -0.03
N ALA A 16 4.82 -5.02 -0.45
CA ALA A 16 5.85 -4.25 0.24
C ALA A 16 5.63 -2.75 0.01
N GLU A 17 5.98 -1.91 1.00
CA GLU A 17 5.78 -0.45 0.94
C GLU A 17 4.32 -0.09 0.58
N ALA A 18 3.35 -0.79 1.16
CA ALA A 18 1.92 -0.56 0.93
C ALA A 18 1.51 0.84 1.44
N VAL A 19 1.22 1.75 0.52
CA VAL A 19 0.74 3.12 0.76
C VAL A 19 -0.68 3.25 0.25
N GLU A 20 -1.59 3.69 1.11
CA GLU A 20 -2.96 4.03 0.71
C GLU A 20 -2.97 5.33 -0.11
N GLU A 21 -3.49 5.27 -1.32
CA GLU A 21 -3.69 6.42 -2.21
C GLU A 21 -5.15 6.44 -2.68
N THR A 22 -5.76 7.62 -2.64
CA THR A 22 -7.11 7.81 -3.20
C THR A 22 -6.98 8.17 -4.67
N MET A 23 -7.50 7.32 -5.53
CA MET A 23 -7.49 7.54 -6.98
C MET A 23 -8.37 8.74 -7.33
N LYS A 24 -8.10 9.39 -8.47
CA LYS A 24 -8.87 10.55 -8.96
C LYS A 24 -10.37 10.29 -9.15
N ASN A 25 -10.78 9.03 -9.20
CA ASN A 25 -12.17 8.59 -9.31
C ASN A 25 -12.86 8.36 -7.93
N GLY A 26 -12.23 8.81 -6.83
CA GLY A 26 -12.76 8.69 -5.47
C GLY A 26 -12.62 7.30 -4.84
N ARG A 27 -11.95 6.35 -5.51
CA ARG A 27 -11.75 4.99 -4.98
C ARG A 27 -10.44 4.91 -4.21
N LYS A 28 -10.47 4.29 -3.03
CA LYS A 28 -9.24 3.96 -2.30
C LYS A 28 -8.51 2.81 -2.99
N ALA A 29 -7.19 2.94 -3.07
CA ALA A 29 -6.30 1.88 -3.52
C ALA A 29 -5.05 1.86 -2.64
N ILE A 30 -4.39 0.72 -2.57
CA ILE A 30 -3.08 0.56 -1.97
C ILE A 30 -2.08 0.44 -3.11
N LYS A 31 -1.12 1.34 -3.15
CA LYS A 31 0.05 1.29 -4.04
C LYS A 31 1.21 0.71 -3.26
N GLY A 32 1.92 -0.24 -3.82
CA GLY A 32 3.20 -0.69 -3.26
C GLY A 32 3.98 -1.49 -4.28
N LYS A 33 4.84 -2.40 -3.82
CA LYS A 33 5.77 -3.16 -4.66
C LYS A 33 5.73 -4.64 -4.34
N CYS A 34 6.08 -5.46 -5.32
CA CYS A 34 6.31 -6.88 -5.09
C CYS A 34 7.62 -7.07 -4.31
N PRO A 35 7.64 -7.76 -3.16
CA PRO A 35 8.87 -8.04 -2.42
C PRO A 35 9.82 -8.97 -3.18
N THR A 36 9.32 -9.71 -4.16
CA THR A 36 10.13 -10.68 -4.91
C THR A 36 10.74 -10.09 -6.17
N CYS A 37 9.99 -9.31 -6.94
CA CYS A 37 10.45 -8.81 -8.25
C CYS A 37 10.48 -7.28 -8.34
N GLY A 38 10.14 -6.57 -7.27
CA GLY A 38 10.18 -5.10 -7.20
C GLY A 38 9.15 -4.36 -8.05
N VAL A 39 8.32 -5.07 -8.83
CA VAL A 39 7.33 -4.42 -9.70
C VAL A 39 6.28 -3.70 -8.88
N VAL A 40 5.87 -2.53 -9.35
CA VAL A 40 4.79 -1.75 -8.71
C VAL A 40 3.48 -2.53 -8.82
N MET A 41 2.80 -2.67 -7.68
CA MET A 41 1.53 -3.38 -7.52
C MET A 41 0.49 -2.42 -6.96
N PHE A 42 -0.74 -2.55 -7.45
CA PHE A 42 -1.88 -1.76 -6.98
C PHE A 42 -2.99 -2.71 -6.53
N LYS A 43 -3.55 -2.46 -5.35
CA LYS A 43 -4.74 -3.16 -4.83
C LYS A 43 -5.87 -2.15 -4.66
N ILE A 44 -6.92 -2.29 -5.45
CA ILE A 44 -8.10 -1.41 -5.35
C ILE A 44 -8.94 -1.89 -4.16
N LEU A 45 -9.23 -1.01 -3.21
CA LEU A 45 -10.06 -1.30 -2.02
C LEU A 45 -11.56 -1.04 -2.30
N GLY A 46 -12.03 -1.38 -3.51
CA GLY A 46 -13.32 -0.95 -4.02
C GLY A 46 -14.46 -1.96 -3.79
N GLY A 47 -15.27 -1.74 -2.75
CA GLY A 47 -16.56 -2.39 -2.55
C GLY A 47 -17.36 -1.66 -1.47
N LYS A 48 -18.65 -1.40 -1.71
CA LYS A 48 -19.58 -0.80 -0.73
C LYS A 48 -19.41 -1.44 0.65
N GLY A 49 -19.10 -0.62 1.67
CA GLY A 49 -19.11 -1.03 3.06
C GLY A 49 -17.86 -1.79 3.50
N ALA A 50 -16.76 -1.08 3.70
CA ALA A 50 -15.75 -1.48 4.67
C ALA A 50 -15.22 -0.21 5.33
N VAL A 51 -15.72 0.00 6.54
CA VAL A 51 -15.18 0.93 7.53
C VAL A 51 -13.69 0.63 7.74
N ALA A 52 -12.93 1.68 8.08
CA ALA A 52 -11.50 1.82 8.29
C ALA A 52 -10.71 0.58 8.82
N PRO A 53 -9.36 0.62 8.72
CA PRO A 53 -8.67 1.30 9.81
C PRO A 53 -7.62 2.30 9.32
N ALA A 54 -7.78 3.54 9.81
CA ALA A 54 -6.65 4.34 10.21
C ALA A 54 -6.04 3.66 11.44
N ALA A 55 -4.90 3.01 11.25
CA ALA A 55 -3.89 2.59 12.24
C ALA A 55 -2.98 1.63 11.44
N ASP A 56 -1.92 2.09 10.81
CA ASP A 56 -0.72 2.54 11.49
C ASP A 56 0.05 3.47 10.56
N ALA A 57 -0.03 4.77 10.84
CA ALA A 57 0.95 5.72 10.34
C ALA A 57 1.76 6.18 11.56
N PRO A 58 2.98 5.66 11.78
CA PRO A 58 4.00 6.47 12.40
C PRO A 58 4.59 7.35 11.28
N PRO A 59 4.35 8.67 11.27
CA PRO A 59 5.15 9.55 10.43
C PRO A 59 6.59 9.51 10.97
N LYS A 60 7.47 8.96 10.14
CA LYS A 60 8.84 9.41 9.86
C LYS A 60 9.51 10.18 10.99
N SER A 61 10.47 9.51 11.61
CA SER A 61 11.73 10.02 12.13
C SER A 61 11.96 11.52 11.89
N ALA A 62 11.78 12.32 12.93
CA ALA A 62 12.42 13.62 13.01
C ALA A 62 13.90 13.40 13.40
N PRO A 63 14.89 13.88 12.63
CA PRO A 63 16.24 14.03 13.16
C PRO A 63 16.30 15.33 13.96
N PRO A 64 16.59 15.33 15.28
CA PRO A 64 17.03 16.56 15.93
C PRO A 64 18.44 16.89 15.44
N ALA A 65 18.55 18.06 14.84
CA ALA A 65 19.78 18.68 14.42
C ALA A 65 20.73 18.93 15.60
N GLY A 66 22.03 18.86 15.31
CA GLY A 66 23.11 19.73 15.81
C GLY A 66 23.23 19.99 17.32
N ALA A 67 24.36 19.55 17.87
CA ALA A 67 25.07 20.25 18.93
C ALA A 67 26.55 20.35 18.53
#